data_AF-A0A6J6D177-F1
#
_entry.id   AF-A0A6J6D177-F1
#
_cell.length_a   1.000
_cell.length_b   1.000
_cell.length_c   1.000
_cell.angle_alpha   90.00
_cell.angle_beta   90.00
_cell.angle_gamma   90.00
#
_symmetry.space_group_name_H-M   'P 1'
#
loop_
_entity.id
_entity.type
_entity.pdbx_description
1 polymer ?
#
loop_
_entity_poly.entity_id
_entity_poly.type
_entity_poly.pdbx_seq_one_letter_code
_entity_poly.pdbx_strand_id
1 'polypeptide(L)' 'MSPAAELAHSTAVAKGLRFYTDPDTGLMVMTEIYHKERGSCCDSKCRHCPYGDTKN' A
#
# COMPACT_ATOMS: atom_id res chain seq x y z
N MET A 1 9.43 5.27 5.00
CA MET A 1 8.49 5.80 3.97
C MET A 1 8.40 7.30 4.12
N SER A 2 8.12 8.05 3.05
CA SER A 2 7.87 9.49 3.21
C SER A 2 6.50 9.71 3.87
N PRO A 3 6.31 10.84 4.57
CA PRO A 3 4.99 11.23 5.08
C PRO A 3 3.94 11.36 3.97
N ALA A 4 4.37 11.69 2.74
CA ALA A 4 3.49 11.85 1.59
C ALA A 4 2.95 10.51 1.10
N ALA A 5 3.78 9.46 1.06
CA ALA A 5 3.36 8.11 0.69
C ALA A 5 2.35 7.53 1.69
N GLU A 6 2.54 7.76 2.99
CA GLU A 6 1.64 7.31 4.03
C GLU A 6 0.28 8.04 3.97
N LEU A 7 0.30 9.35 3.72
CA LEU A 7 -0.92 10.12 3.50
C LEU A 7 -1.67 9.68 2.24
N ALA A 8 -0.96 9.40 1.14
CA ALA A 8 -1.55 8.91 -0.10
C ALA A 8 -2.20 7.52 0.09
N HIS A 9 -1.53 6.61 0.81
CA HIS A 9 -2.10 5.33 1.21
C HIS A 9 -3.36 5.52 2.07
N SER A 10 -3.26 6.29 3.16
CA SER A 10 -4.39 6.52 4.07
C SER A 10 -5.59 7.15 3.36
N THR A 11 -5.34 8.11 2.47
CA THR A 11 -6.39 8.73 1.64
C THR A 11 -7.05 7.72 0.70
N ALA A 12 -6.25 6.86 0.07
CA ALA A 12 -6.77 5.83 -0.81
C ALA A 12 -7.61 4.80 -0.04
N VAL A 13 -7.14 4.37 1.13
CA VAL A 13 -7.90 3.47 2.03
C VAL A 13 -9.22 4.12 2.48
N ALA A 14 -9.19 5.38 2.93
CA ALA A 14 -10.39 6.11 3.33
C ALA A 14 -11.42 6.27 2.19
N LYS A 15 -10.94 6.34 0.94
CA LYS A 15 -11.78 6.37 -0.27
C LYS A 15 -12.20 4.99 -0.78
N GLY A 16 -11.78 3.90 -0.13
CA GLY A 16 -12.06 2.55 -0.60
C GLY A 16 -11.29 2.16 -1.86
N LEU A 17 -10.21 2.87 -2.18
CA LEU A 17 -9.37 2.59 -3.35
C LEU A 17 -8.40 1.45 -3.06
N ARG A 18 -8.19 0.61 -4.08
CA ARG A 18 -7.30 -0.56 -4.06
C ARG A 18 -5.83 -0.21 -4.36
N PHE A 19 -5.61 0.99 -4.90
CA PHE A 19 -4.31 1.44 -5.36
C PHE A 19 -4.16 2.94 -5.09
N TYR A 20 -2.92 3.39 -4.94
CA TYR A 20 -2.54 4.80 -4.87
C TYR A 20 -1.25 5.02 -5.65
N THR A 21 -1.01 6.26 -6.08
CA THR A 21 0.27 6.63 -6.70
C THR A 21 1.22 7.10 -5.61
N ASP A 22 2.37 6.46 -5.51
CA ASP A 22 3.42 6.84 -4.57
C ASP A 22 4.05 8.16 -5.04
N PRO A 23 4.00 9.23 -4.23
CA PRO A 23 4.48 10.56 -4.64
C PRO A 23 6.01 10.63 -4.75
N ASP A 24 6.76 9.73 -4.11
CA ASP A 24 8.22 9.71 -4.19
C ASP A 24 8.74 9.03 -5.46
N THR A 25 8.09 7.93 -5.87
CA THR A 25 8.53 7.09 -6.98
C THR A 25 7.67 7.24 -8.23
N GLY A 26 6.48 7.82 -8.13
CA GLY A 26 5.49 7.90 -9.21
C GLY A 26 4.83 6.56 -9.56
N LEU A 27 5.12 5.50 -8.80
CA LEU A 27 4.64 4.16 -9.08
C LEU A 27 3.25 3.92 -8.48
N MET A 28 2.47 3.05 -9.12
CA MET A 28 1.20 2.59 -8.57
C MET A 28 1.47 1.52 -7.51
N VAL A 29 1.03 1.78 -6.28
CA VAL A 29 1.18 0.90 -5.12
C VAL A 29 -0.19 0.41 -4.67
N MET A 30 -0.27 -0.85 -4.26
CA MET A 30 -1.51 -1.47 -3.80
C MET A 30 -1.78 -1.10 -2.35
N THR A 31 -3.03 -0.81 -2.02
CA THR A 31 -3.46 -0.51 -0.65
C THR A 31 -3.70 -1.79 0.14
N GLU A 32 -3.85 -1.66 1.46
CA GLU A 32 -4.22 -2.78 2.32
C GLU A 32 -5.57 -3.40 1.95
N ILE A 33 -6.48 -2.62 1.36
CA ILE A 33 -7.81 -3.08 0.94
C ILE A 33 -7.65 -4.13 -0.17
N TYR A 34 -6.82 -3.84 -1.17
CA TYR A 34 -6.54 -4.79 -2.23
C TYR A 34 -5.94 -6.08 -1.68
N HIS A 35 -5.00 -5.98 -0.74
CA HIS A 35 -4.41 -7.15 -0.12
C HIS A 35 -5.44 -7.96 0.68
N LYS A 36 -6.30 -7.29 1.47
CA LYS A 36 -7.39 -7.92 2.21
C LYS A 36 -8.36 -8.66 1.28
N GLU A 37 -8.74 -8.05 0.15
CA GLU A 37 -9.58 -8.70 -0.87
C GLU A 37 -8.87 -9.89 -1.54
N ARG A 38 -7.57 -9.75 -1.80
CA ARG A 38 -6.75 -10.82 -2.39
C ARG A 38 -6.56 -12.01 -1.44
N GLY A 39 -6.65 -11.78 -0.13
CA GLY A 39 -6.51 -12.81 0.91
C GLY A 39 -5.09 -13.40 1.04
N SER A 40 -4.09 -12.84 0.36
CA SER A 40 -2.71 -13.35 0.33
C SER A 40 -1.68 -12.25 0.09
N CYS A 41 -0.46 -12.46 0.59
CA CYS A 41 0.70 -11.65 0.21
C CYS A 41 0.95 -11.80 -1.29
N CYS A 42 1.42 -10.72 -1.95
CA CYS A 42 1.77 -10.77 -3.37
C CYS A 42 3.28 -10.91 -3.60
N ASP A 43 4.09 -11.07 -2.54
CA ASP A 43 5.55 -11.19 -2.54
C ASP A 43 6.33 -10.02 -3.19
N SER A 44 5.64 -8.97 -3.62
CA SER A 44 6.22 -7.77 -4.25
C SER A 44 6.85 -6.79 -3.25
N LYS A 45 7.12 -7.21 -2.00
CA LYS A 45 7.68 -6.36 -0.92
C LYS A 45 6.97 -5.00 -0.80
N CYS A 46 5.64 -5.01 -0.84
CA CYS A 46 4.83 -3.79 -0.75
C CYS A 46 4.99 -3.14 0.62
N ARG A 47 5.06 -1.81 0.64
CA ARG A 47 5.39 -1.07 1.86
C ARG A 47 4.29 -1.08 2.93
N HIS A 48 3.05 -1.39 2.54
CA HIS A 48 1.89 -1.48 3.42
C HIS A 48 1.23 -2.88 3.34
N CYS A 49 2.01 -3.93 3.10
CA CYS A 49 1.45 -5.26 3.00
C CYS A 49 0.92 -5.72 4.37
N PRO A 50 -0.38 -6.03 4.53
CA PRO A 50 -0.92 -6.52 5.80
C PRO A 50 -0.47 -7.96 6.12
N TYR A 51 0.10 -8.68 5.15
CA TYR A 51 0.55 -10.08 5.28
C TYR A 51 2.08 -10.23 5.38
N GLY A 52 2.82 -9.13 5.28
CA GLY A 52 4.28 -9.20 5.20
C GLY A 52 4.91 -7.96 5.82
N ASP A 53 5.18 -8.04 7.12
CA ASP A 53 6.04 -7.12 7.85
C ASP A 53 7.25 -7.94 8.35
N THR A 54 8.41 -7.74 7.74
CA THR A 54 9.65 -7.82 8.51
C THR A 54 10.45 -6.59 8.14
N LYS A 55 10.31 -5.59 9.01
CA LYS A 55 11.28 -4.51 9.21
C LYS A 55 12.68 -5.11 9.26
N ASN A 56 13.61 -4.51 8.52
CA ASN A 56 15.00 -4.39 8.92
C ASN A 56 15.36 -2.91 8.81
#